data_AF-A0A3D3WRS2-F1
#
_entry.id   AF-A0A3D3WRS2-F1
#
_cell.length_a   1.000
_cell.length_b   1.000
_cell.length_c   1.000
_cell.angle_alpha   90.00
_cell.angle_beta   90.00
_cell.angle_gamma   90.00
#
_symmetry.space_group_name_H-M   'P 1'
#
loop_
_entity.id
_entity.type
_entity.pdbx_description
1 polymer ?
#
loop_
_entity_poly.entity_id
_entity_poly.type
_entity_poly.pdbx_seq_one_letter_code
_entity_poly.pdbx_strand_id
1 'polypeptide(L)'
;GEDLTKIPGIGKAISEKIAEYIETGQVSAYQKLLEELPPGVLELKNIPGIGPKTAMAISQELGISTVEGVAEAAADGRLASLPRMGKRAAENILRHIQAVQTMGDRTPIGEALPVAEEVMA
;
A
#
# COMPACT_ATOMS: atom_id res chain seq x y z
N GLY A 1 6.55 -32.60 9.34
CA GLY A 1 6.87 -31.67 8.24
C GLY A 1 8.36 -31.59 8.08
N GLU A 2 8.83 -31.14 6.91
CA GLU A 2 10.25 -30.84 6.71
C GLU A 2 10.74 -29.71 7.61
N ASP A 3 12.03 -29.71 7.93
CA ASP A 3 12.66 -28.66 8.71
C ASP A 3 12.83 -27.39 7.86
N LEU A 4 11.94 -26.42 8.08
CA LEU A 4 11.91 -25.13 7.38
C LEU A 4 13.15 -24.26 7.67
N THR A 5 13.91 -24.55 8.73
CA THR A 5 15.10 -23.76 9.07
C THR A 5 16.26 -23.97 8.09
N LYS A 6 16.15 -24.96 7.20
CA LYS A 6 17.09 -25.20 6.11
C LYS A 6 16.95 -24.18 4.96
N ILE A 7 15.85 -23.43 4.91
CA ILE A 7 15.63 -22.41 3.90
C ILE A 7 16.38 -21.14 4.31
N PRO A 8 17.28 -20.59 3.47
CA PRO A 8 17.98 -19.35 3.77
C PRO A 8 17.01 -18.20 4.10
N GLY A 9 17.26 -17.53 5.24
CA GLY A 9 16.38 -16.47 5.74
C GLY A 9 15.26 -16.95 6.67
N ILE A 10 15.06 -18.26 6.86
CA ILE A 10 14.09 -18.82 7.81
C ILE A 10 14.81 -19.31 9.07
N GLY A 11 14.73 -18.51 10.13
CA GLY A 11 15.14 -18.93 11.47
C GLY A 11 14.00 -19.60 12.25
N LYS A 12 14.29 -20.02 13.48
CA LYS A 12 13.33 -20.66 14.39
C LYS A 12 12.02 -19.86 14.54
N ALA A 13 12.13 -18.55 14.77
CA ALA A 13 10.97 -17.67 14.96
C ALA A 13 10.09 -17.53 13.70
N ILE A 14 10.65 -17.63 12.50
CA ILE A 14 9.88 -17.58 11.25
C ILE A 14 9.24 -18.94 11.00
N SER A 15 9.97 -20.03 11.24
CA SER A 15 9.46 -21.40 11.16
C SER A 15 8.24 -21.62 12.07
N GLU A 16 8.30 -21.15 13.32
CA GLU A 16 7.19 -21.21 14.27
C GLU A 16 5.96 -20.45 13.78
N LYS A 17 6.13 -19.25 13.23
CA LYS A 17 5.01 -18.47 12.65
C LYS A 17 4.41 -19.12 11.42
N ILE A 18 5.23 -19.78 10.59
CA ILE A 18 4.74 -20.52 9.42
C ILE A 18 3.90 -21.72 9.90
N ALA A 19 4.37 -22.46 10.90
CA ALA A 19 3.60 -23.55 11.50
C ALA A 19 2.27 -23.07 12.09
N GLU A 20 2.30 -21.97 12.85
CA GLU A 20 1.08 -21.31 13.39
C GLU A 20 0.09 -20.96 12.28
N TYR A 21 0.57 -20.37 11.18
CA TYR A 21 -0.27 -20.01 10.04
C TYR A 21 -0.89 -21.23 9.36
N ILE A 22 -0.14 -22.33 9.22
CA ILE A 22 -0.65 -23.58 8.63
C ILE A 22 -1.74 -24.19 9.52
N GLU A 23 -1.57 -24.16 10.85
CA GLU A 23 -2.50 -24.77 11.80
C GLU A 23 -3.76 -23.92 12.02
N THR A 24 -3.62 -22.60 12.11
CA THR A 24 -4.69 -21.69 12.55
C THR A 24 -5.24 -20.81 11.43
N GLY A 25 -4.55 -20.73 10.29
CA GLY A 25 -4.84 -19.78 9.21
C GLY A 25 -4.43 -18.34 9.53
N GLN A 26 -3.79 -18.08 10.69
CA GLN A 26 -3.45 -16.74 11.15
C GLN A 26 -2.06 -16.73 11.83
N VAL A 27 -1.48 -15.54 11.99
CA VAL A 27 -0.25 -15.34 12.78
C VAL A 27 -0.58 -14.35 13.88
N SER A 28 -0.50 -14.77 15.15
CA SER A 28 -0.88 -13.93 16.29
C SER A 28 -0.08 -12.62 16.36
N ALA A 29 1.21 -12.69 16.01
CA ALA A 29 2.06 -11.50 15.94
C ALA A 29 1.58 -10.51 14.87
N TYR A 30 1.07 -11.00 13.73
CA TYR A 30 0.52 -10.15 12.68
C TYR A 30 -0.77 -9.46 13.15
N GLN A 31 -1.67 -10.21 13.80
CA GLN A 31 -2.92 -9.64 14.32
C GLN A 31 -2.70 -8.54 15.35
N LYS A 32 -1.79 -8.75 16.30
CA LYS A 32 -1.44 -7.73 17.30
C LYS A 32 -0.91 -6.45 16.65
N LEU A 33 -0.05 -6.58 15.63
CA LEU A 33 0.45 -5.42 14.89
C LEU A 33 -0.66 -4.71 14.12
N LEU A 34 -1.66 -5.44 13.59
CA LEU A 34 -2.80 -4.82 12.91
C LEU A 34 -3.66 -4.00 13.89
N GLU A 35 -3.85 -4.49 15.12
CA GLU A 35 -4.62 -3.78 16.17
C GLU A 35 -3.93 -2.49 16.63
N GLU A 36 -2.60 -2.42 16.56
CA GLU A 36 -1.82 -1.23 16.90
C GLU A 36 -1.87 -0.14 15.81
N LEU A 37 -2.29 -0.48 14.58
CA LEU A 37 -2.35 0.49 13.49
C LEU A 37 -3.60 1.38 13.59
N PRO A 38 -3.44 2.71 13.43
CA PRO A 38 -4.58 3.60 13.27
C PRO A 38 -5.50 3.20 12.10
N PRO A 39 -6.80 3.50 12.18
CA PRO A 39 -7.75 3.22 11.10
C PRO A 39 -7.29 3.78 9.75
N GLY A 40 -7.43 2.99 8.69
CA GLY A 40 -7.13 3.38 7.31
C GLY A 40 -5.66 3.32 6.91
N VAL A 41 -4.70 3.15 7.82
CA VAL A 41 -3.26 3.10 7.45
C VAL A 41 -2.97 2.00 6.41
N LEU A 42 -3.65 0.86 6.49
CA LEU A 42 -3.54 -0.22 5.51
C LEU A 42 -4.11 0.16 4.14
N GLU A 43 -5.24 0.88 4.12
CA GLU A 43 -5.86 1.36 2.89
C GLU A 43 -4.97 2.41 2.22
N LEU A 44 -4.45 3.36 3.01
CA LEU A 44 -3.56 4.41 2.52
C LEU A 44 -2.25 3.86 1.95
N LYS A 45 -1.72 2.76 2.51
CA LYS A 45 -0.52 2.09 1.97
C LYS A 45 -0.71 1.61 0.53
N ASN A 46 -1.94 1.33 0.10
CA ASN A 46 -2.20 0.88 -1.27
C ASN A 46 -2.11 2.02 -2.30
N ILE A 47 -2.07 3.28 -1.85
CA ILE A 47 -1.95 4.43 -2.74
C ILE A 47 -0.49 4.55 -3.22
N PRO A 48 -0.23 4.53 -4.54
CA PRO A 48 1.12 4.70 -5.06
C PRO A 48 1.78 6.00 -4.60
N GLY A 49 2.96 5.89 -4.00
CA GLY A 49 3.70 7.01 -3.43
C GLY A 49 3.48 7.22 -1.93
N ILE A 50 2.59 6.46 -1.28
CA ILE A 50 2.40 6.51 0.17
C ILE A 50 3.09 5.30 0.82
N GLY A 51 4.19 5.56 1.53
CA GLY A 51 4.88 4.56 2.34
C GLY A 51 4.30 4.44 3.76
N PRO A 52 4.71 3.42 4.55
CA PRO A 52 4.16 3.18 5.89
C PRO A 52 4.29 4.38 6.84
N LYS A 53 5.42 5.08 6.82
CA LYS A 53 5.63 6.28 7.66
C LYS A 53 4.71 7.43 7.28
N THR A 54 4.47 7.59 5.98
CA THR A 54 3.59 8.61 5.44
C THR A 54 2.13 8.29 5.74
N ALA A 55 1.70 7.04 5.56
CA ALA A 55 0.36 6.61 5.92
C ALA A 55 0.07 6.85 7.41
N MET A 56 1.04 6.57 8.29
CA MET A 56 0.93 6.90 9.72
C MET A 56 0.81 8.41 9.95
N ALA A 57 1.66 9.23 9.30
CA ALA A 57 1.58 10.69 9.45
C ALA A 57 0.25 11.26 8.96
N ILE A 58 -0.26 10.79 7.82
CA ILE A 58 -1.58 11.21 7.30
C ILE A 58 -2.69 10.84 8.28
N SER A 59 -2.68 9.61 8.80
CA SER A 59 -3.69 9.15 9.75
C SER A 59 -3.61 9.89 11.09
N GLN A 60 -2.41 10.12 11.63
CA GLN A 60 -2.23 10.74 12.95
C GLN A 60 -2.34 12.28 12.91
N GLU A 61 -1.76 12.93 11.90
CA GLU A 61 -1.69 14.40 11.84
C GLU A 61 -2.91 15.00 11.13
N LEU A 62 -3.44 14.34 10.10
CA LEU A 62 -4.60 14.83 9.34
C LEU A 62 -5.91 14.11 9.68
N GLY A 63 -5.86 13.01 10.42
CA GLY A 63 -7.06 12.22 10.74
C GLY A 63 -7.69 11.55 9.51
N ILE A 64 -6.93 11.41 8.42
CA ILE A 64 -7.43 10.88 7.15
C ILE A 64 -7.15 9.38 7.09
N SER A 65 -8.17 8.61 6.77
CA SER A 65 -8.11 7.15 6.64
C SER A 65 -8.51 6.65 5.24
N THR A 66 -9.04 7.51 4.38
CA THR A 66 -9.61 7.13 3.08
C THR A 66 -8.85 7.71 1.89
N VAL A 67 -8.99 7.08 0.73
CA VAL A 67 -8.38 7.55 -0.53
C VAL A 67 -8.93 8.92 -0.94
N GLU A 68 -10.22 9.13 -0.77
CA GLU A 68 -10.90 10.39 -1.07
C GLU A 68 -10.36 11.52 -0.18
N GLY A 69 -10.21 11.26 1.12
CA GLY A 69 -9.65 12.24 2.04
C GLY A 69 -8.21 12.60 1.70
N VAL A 70 -7.41 11.64 1.23
CA VAL A 70 -6.05 11.92 0.74
C VAL A 70 -6.08 12.75 -0.54
N ALA A 71 -7.01 12.48 -1.45
CA ALA A 71 -7.16 13.28 -2.68
C ALA A 71 -7.52 14.73 -2.36
N GLU A 72 -8.45 14.95 -1.44
CA GLU A 72 -8.82 16.29 -0.96
C GLU A 72 -7.64 17.01 -0.30
N ALA A 73 -6.95 16.33 0.63
CA ALA A 73 -5.78 16.90 1.29
C ALA A 73 -4.62 17.18 0.33
N ALA A 74 -4.50 16.41 -0.76
CA ALA A 74 -3.53 16.68 -1.80
C ALA A 74 -3.92 17.91 -2.65
N ALA A 75 -5.22 18.08 -2.92
CA ALA A 75 -5.75 19.20 -3.71
C ALA A 75 -5.72 20.53 -2.95
N ASP A 76 -6.04 20.53 -1.65
CA ASP A 76 -6.05 21.72 -0.80
C ASP A 76 -4.65 22.08 -0.24
N GLY A 77 -3.65 21.22 -0.47
CA GLY A 77 -2.26 21.44 -0.08
C GLY A 77 -1.92 21.02 1.36
N ARG A 78 -2.88 20.53 2.16
CA ARG A 78 -2.61 20.02 3.52
C ARG A 78 -1.62 18.86 3.48
N LEU A 79 -1.72 17.98 2.49
CA LEU A 79 -0.81 16.85 2.33
C LEU A 79 0.64 17.33 2.18
N ALA A 80 0.88 18.42 1.45
CA ALA A 80 2.21 18.99 1.22
C ALA A 80 2.82 19.69 2.46
N SER A 81 2.06 19.83 3.54
CA SER A 81 2.56 20.37 4.82
C SER A 81 3.16 19.29 5.73
N LEU A 82 2.92 18.00 5.42
CA LEU A 82 3.41 16.90 6.23
C LEU A 82 4.93 16.70 6.11
N PRO A 83 5.59 16.21 7.17
CA PRO A 83 7.01 15.88 7.13
C PRO A 83 7.33 14.91 5.99
N ARG A 84 8.35 15.22 5.19
CA ARG A 84 8.79 14.43 4.02
C ARG A 84 7.77 14.38 2.87
N MET A 85 6.67 15.13 2.95
CA MET A 85 5.66 15.24 1.90
C MET A 85 5.73 16.62 1.27
N GLY A 86 6.63 16.81 0.30
CA GLY A 86 6.71 18.07 -0.43
C GLY A 86 5.59 18.23 -1.46
N LYS A 87 5.44 19.44 -2.00
CA LYS A 87 4.45 19.77 -3.04
C LYS A 87 4.44 18.79 -4.22
N ARG A 88 5.64 18.45 -4.74
CA ARG A 88 5.78 17.50 -5.85
C ARG A 88 5.30 16.08 -5.51
N ALA A 89 5.50 15.65 -4.26
CA ALA A 89 5.05 14.34 -3.81
C ALA A 89 3.51 14.30 -3.68
N ALA A 90 2.92 15.35 -3.11
CA ALA A 90 1.46 15.48 -3.02
C ALA A 90 0.79 15.54 -4.41
N GLU A 91 1.35 16.31 -5.36
CA GLU A 91 0.86 16.36 -6.74
C GLU A 91 0.96 15.00 -7.46
N ASN A 92 2.04 14.25 -7.22
CA ASN A 92 2.19 12.90 -7.75
C ASN A 92 1.13 11.95 -7.18
N ILE A 93 0.89 12.00 -5.87
CA ILE A 93 -0.14 11.19 -5.21
C ILE A 93 -1.51 11.50 -5.79
N LEU A 94 -1.87 12.78 -5.94
CA LEU A 94 -3.14 13.18 -6.54
C LEU A 94 -3.29 12.65 -7.97
N ARG A 95 -2.24 12.76 -8.79
CA ARG A 95 -2.25 12.21 -10.15
C ARG A 95 -2.44 10.70 -10.16
N HIS A 96 -1.77 9.96 -9.29
CA HIS A 96 -1.94 8.50 -9.22
C HIS A 96 -3.35 8.13 -8.78
N ILE A 97 -3.92 8.81 -7.78
CA ILE A 97 -5.29 8.57 -7.34
C ILE A 97 -6.27 8.81 -8.49
N GLN A 98 -6.12 9.92 -9.23
CA GLN A 98 -6.97 10.22 -10.38
C GLN A 98 -6.80 9.21 -11.53
N ALA A 99 -5.57 8.77 -11.79
CA ALA A 99 -5.29 7.75 -12.81
C ALA A 99 -5.96 6.42 -12.46
N VAL A 100 -5.91 5.99 -11.20
CA VAL A 100 -6.59 4.76 -10.75
C VAL A 100 -8.12 4.89 -10.88
N GLN A 101 -8.69 6.05 -10.61
CA GLN A 101 -10.14 6.28 -10.80
C GLN A 101 -10.58 6.30 -12.27
N THR A 102 -9.68 6.66 -13.19
CA THR A 102 -9.97 6.72 -14.64
C THR A 102 -9.59 5.43 -15.37
N MET A 103 -8.65 4.66 -14.83
CA MET A 103 -8.35 3.30 -15.27
C MET A 103 -9.48 2.37 -14.81
N GLY A 104 -10.41 2.06 -15.71
CA GLY A 104 -11.31 0.94 -15.50
C GLY A 104 -10.53 -0.38 -15.38
N ASP A 105 -11.12 -1.40 -14.75
CA ASP A 105 -10.48 -2.70 -14.51
C ASP A 105 -10.01 -3.43 -15.79
N ARG A 106 -10.51 -3.02 -16.97
CA ARG A 106 -10.28 -3.71 -18.24
C ARG A 106 -10.16 -2.74 -19.40
N THR A 107 -9.19 -2.98 -20.28
CA THR A 107 -9.04 -2.29 -21.57
C THR A 107 -9.35 -3.27 -22.70
N PRO A 108 -10.19 -2.91 -23.70
CA PRO A 108 -10.47 -3.78 -24.85
C PRO A 108 -9.18 -4.17 -25.61
N ILE A 109 -9.08 -5.43 -26.03
CA ILE A 109 -7.86 -5.95 -26.67
C ILE A 109 -7.50 -5.19 -27.97
N GLY A 110 -8.49 -4.70 -28.71
CA GLY A 110 -8.25 -3.93 -29.94
C GLY A 110 -7.58 -2.57 -29.70
N GLU A 111 -7.70 -2.03 -28.49
CA GLU A 111 -7.03 -0.78 -28.07
C GLU A 111 -5.67 -1.09 -27.42
N ALA A 112 -5.61 -2.15 -26.60
CA ALA A 112 -4.40 -2.50 -25.87
C ALA A 112 -3.30 -3.14 -26.74
N LEU A 113 -3.66 -3.96 -27.73
CA LEU A 113 -2.70 -4.75 -28.51
C LEU A 113 -1.71 -3.88 -29.33
N PRO A 114 -2.14 -2.83 -30.06
CA PRO A 114 -1.20 -1.99 -30.82
C PRO A 114 -0.15 -1.30 -29.95
N VAL A 115 -0.56 -0.80 -28.77
CA VAL A 115 0.35 -0.15 -27.81
C VAL A 115 1.34 -1.16 -27.23
N ALA A 116 0.89 -2.38 -26.94
CA ALA A 116 1.76 -3.44 -26.43
C ALA A 116 2.82 -3.87 -27.47
N GLU A 117 2.42 -3.97 -28.74
CA GLU A 117 3.35 -4.28 -29.85
C GLU A 117 4.39 -3.17 -30.05
N GLU A 118 4.00 -1.89 -29.91
CA GLU A 118 4.93 -0.76 -30.00
C GLU A 118 6.01 -0.78 -28.91
N VAL A 119 5.68 -1.18 -27.68
CA VAL A 119 6.65 -1.26 -26.56
C VAL A 119 7.62 -2.45 -26.70
N MET A 120 7.23 -3.50 -27.43
CA MET A 120 8.09 -4.67 -27.66
C MET A 120 9.07 -4.48 -28.82
N ALA A 121 8.84 -3.49 -29.69
CA ALA A 121 9.69 -3.16 -30.85
C ALA A 121 10.91 -2.32 -30.46
#